data_AF-A0A842LYK1-F1
#
_entry.id   AF-A0A842LYK1-F1
#
_cell.length_a   1.000
_cell.length_b   1.000
_cell.length_c   1.000
_cell.angle_alpha   90.00
_cell.angle_beta   90.00
_cell.angle_gamma   90.00
#
_symmetry.space_group_name_H-M   'P 1'
#
loop_
_entity.id
_entity.type
_entity.pdbx_description
1 polymer ?
#
loop_
_entity_poly.entity_id
_entity_poly.type
_entity_poly.pdbx_seq_one_letter_code
_entity_poly.pdbx_strand_id
1 'polypeptide(L)'
;MNRKIKVTLSLKEEIVRRARSKLAMEGKSLSDAVEEFLLTYDELNFLDKLCESLGLENKFYTGSEVTANRPAGLKAEEVVREIRDERTKHLSRH
;
A
#
# COMPACT_ATOMS: atom_id res chain seq x y z
N MET A 1 0.00 -24.00 11.30
CA MET A 1 -0.44 -23.42 12.60
C MET A 1 0.36 -22.15 12.84
N ASN A 2 -0.25 -20.96 12.80
CA ASN A 2 0.42 -19.71 13.18
C ASN A 2 0.61 -19.68 14.70
N ARG A 3 1.81 -20.01 15.15
CA ARG A 3 2.16 -20.00 16.57
C ARG A 3 2.43 -18.56 17.01
N LYS A 4 1.56 -17.97 17.84
CA LYS A 4 1.81 -16.64 18.44
C LYS A 4 2.84 -16.75 19.57
N ILE A 5 3.79 -15.81 19.61
CA ILE A 5 4.79 -15.69 20.69
C ILE A 5 4.37 -14.53 21.60
N LYS A 6 4.32 -14.77 22.91
CA LYS A 6 4.06 -13.68 23.88
C LYS A 6 5.34 -12.88 24.10
N VAL A 7 5.23 -11.57 23.95
CA VAL A 7 6.28 -10.60 24.23
C VAL A 7 5.80 -9.63 25.31
N THR A 8 6.71 -9.20 26.18
CA THR A 8 6.45 -8.17 27.20
C THR A 8 7.11 -6.87 26.75
N LEU A 9 6.35 -5.78 26.72
CA LEU A 9 6.81 -4.47 26.25
C LEU A 9 6.56 -3.42 27.33
N SER A 10 7.51 -2.51 27.51
CA SER A 10 7.36 -1.32 28.36
C SER A 10 6.97 -0.13 27.47
N LEU A 11 5.72 0.33 27.60
CA LEU A 11 5.17 1.43 26.81
C LEU A 11 4.63 2.52 27.75
N LYS A 12 4.61 3.77 27.27
CA LYS A 12 4.00 4.87 28.04
C LYS A 12 2.50 4.63 28.21
N GLU A 13 2.00 4.75 29.44
CA GLU A 13 0.60 4.50 29.79
C GLU A 13 -0.38 5.34 28.94
N GLU A 14 -0.08 6.63 28.77
CA GLU A 14 -0.89 7.56 27.98
C GLU A 14 -1.07 7.13 26.52
N ILE A 15 -0.08 6.45 25.95
CA ILE A 15 -0.10 5.93 24.58
C ILE A 15 -0.99 4.69 24.53
N VAL A 16 -0.76 3.74 25.44
CA VAL A 16 -1.54 2.49 25.53
C VAL A 16 -3.02 2.79 25.74
N ARG A 17 -3.34 3.73 26.63
CA ARG A 17 -4.72 4.12 26.93
C ARG A 17 -5.43 4.67 25.69
N ARG A 18 -4.81 5.64 25.00
CA ARG A 18 -5.39 6.24 23.78
C ARG A 18 -5.55 5.22 22.66
N ALA A 19 -4.54 4.38 22.43
CA ALA A 19 -4.59 3.35 21.41
C ALA A 19 -5.72 2.34 21.68
N ARG A 20 -5.86 1.85 22.92
CA ARG A 20 -6.94 0.93 23.30
C ARG A 20 -8.33 1.53 23.08
N SER A 21 -8.53 2.79 23.45
CA SER A 21 -9.81 3.48 23.22
C SER A 21 -10.19 3.51 21.74
N LYS A 22 -9.22 3.82 20.85
CA LYS A 22 -9.46 3.83 19.41
C LYS A 22 -9.71 2.43 18.85
N LEU A 23 -8.86 1.47 19.21
CA LEU A 23 -8.98 0.09 18.73
C LEU A 23 -10.28 -0.58 19.15
N ALA A 24 -10.80 -0.26 20.34
CA ALA A 24 -12.10 -0.74 20.80
C ALA A 24 -13.26 -0.29 19.89
N MET A 25 -13.20 0.92 19.33
CA MET A 25 -14.19 1.40 18.36
C MET A 25 -14.13 0.64 17.03
N GLU A 26 -12.96 0.09 16.69
CA GLU A 26 -12.69 -0.65 15.45
C GLU A 26 -12.85 -2.18 15.64
N GLY A 27 -13.19 -2.65 16.85
CA GLY A 27 -13.27 -4.08 17.17
C GLY A 27 -11.92 -4.80 17.13
N LYS A 28 -10.80 -4.08 17.22
CA LYS A 28 -9.43 -4.61 17.15
C LYS A 28 -8.79 -4.69 18.54
N SER A 29 -7.87 -5.62 18.74
CA SER A 29 -7.07 -5.69 19.95
C SER A 29 -5.75 -4.91 19.82
N LEU A 30 -5.14 -4.56 20.96
CA LEU A 30 -3.79 -3.99 20.96
C LEU A 30 -2.75 -4.97 20.39
N SER A 31 -2.98 -6.28 20.56
CA SER A 31 -2.09 -7.30 19.99
C SER A 31 -2.11 -7.27 18.47
N ASP A 32 -3.29 -7.08 17.86
CA ASP A 32 -3.42 -7.03 16.40
C ASP A 32 -2.69 -5.80 15.86
N ALA A 33 -2.84 -4.66 16.52
CA ALA A 33 -2.14 -3.43 16.13
C ALA A 33 -0.61 -3.54 16.27
N VAL A 34 -0.12 -4.19 17.33
CA VAL A 34 1.32 -4.44 17.51
C VAL A 34 1.84 -5.42 16.46
N GLU A 35 1.08 -6.47 16.13
CA GLU A 35 1.43 -7.43 15.09
C GLU A 35 1.49 -6.74 13.72
N GLU A 36 0.51 -5.90 13.38
CA GLU A 36 0.48 -5.08 12.16
C GLU A 36 1.68 -4.10 12.10
N PHE A 37 2.02 -3.46 13.23
CA PHE A 37 3.20 -2.60 13.31
C PHE A 37 4.51 -3.39 13.16
N LEU A 38 4.62 -4.58 13.75
CA LEU A 38 5.83 -5.41 13.59
C LEU A 38 5.99 -5.92 12.15
N LEU A 39 4.87 -6.16 11.43
CA LEU A 39 4.92 -6.49 10.02
C LEU A 39 5.53 -5.38 9.16
N THR A 40 5.50 -4.11 9.59
CA THR A 40 6.16 -3.03 8.83
C THR A 40 7.69 -3.14 8.86
N TYR A 41 8.27 -3.87 9.82
CA TYR A 41 9.71 -4.16 9.83
C TYR A 41 10.09 -5.35 8.95
N ASP A 42 9.10 -6.15 8.52
CA ASP A 42 9.29 -7.24 7.57
C ASP A 42 9.07 -6.70 6.15
N GLU A 43 9.95 -5.78 5.74
CA GLU A 43 9.83 -5.03 4.47
C GLU A 43 9.70 -5.95 3.26
N LEU A 44 10.40 -7.09 3.26
CA LEU A 44 10.34 -8.08 2.18
C LEU A 44 8.96 -8.75 2.12
N ASN A 45 8.43 -9.25 3.23
CA ASN A 45 7.10 -9.85 3.27
C ASN A 45 5.98 -8.84 2.97
N PHE A 46 6.16 -7.58 3.38
CA PHE A 46 5.25 -6.50 2.99
C PHE A 46 5.24 -6.30 1.47
N LEU A 47 6.42 -6.23 0.84
CA LEU A 47 6.55 -6.13 -0.61
C LEU A 47 5.95 -7.35 -1.32
N ASP A 48 6.20 -8.55 -0.80
CA ASP A 48 5.65 -9.80 -1.34
C ASP A 48 4.12 -9.76 -1.38
N LYS A 49 3.48 -9.42 -0.26
CA LYS A 49 2.02 -9.30 -0.15
C LYS A 49 1.45 -8.17 -1.01
N LEU A 50 2.16 -7.06 -1.13
CA LEU A 50 1.76 -5.95 -1.98
C LEU A 50 1.77 -6.38 -3.45
N CYS A 51 2.83 -7.05 -3.90
CA CYS A 51 2.91 -7.62 -5.25
C CYS A 51 1.76 -8.61 -5.51
N GLU A 52 1.48 -9.52 -4.57
CA GLU A 52 0.35 -10.45 -4.67
C GLU A 52 -0.99 -9.72 -4.81
N SER A 53 -1.23 -8.70 -3.97
CA SER A 53 -2.48 -7.93 -3.98
C SER A 53 -2.71 -7.14 -5.27
N LEU A 54 -1.63 -6.73 -5.94
CA LEU A 54 -1.66 -5.98 -7.19
C LEU A 54 -1.57 -6.89 -8.42
N GLY A 55 -1.40 -8.20 -8.24
CA GLY A 55 -1.16 -9.14 -9.33
C GLY A 55 0.16 -8.88 -10.08
N LEU A 56 1.17 -8.35 -9.38
CA LEU A 56 2.48 -8.02 -9.93
C LEU A 56 3.47 -9.17 -9.70
N GLU A 57 4.38 -9.36 -10.67
CA GLU A 57 5.50 -10.27 -10.52
C GLU A 57 6.43 -9.77 -9.40
N ASN A 58 6.76 -10.66 -8.47
CA ASN A 58 7.71 -10.39 -7.41
C ASN A 58 9.06 -11.02 -7.75
N LYS A 59 9.89 -10.27 -8.48
CA LYS A 59 11.21 -10.70 -8.93
C LYS A 59 12.20 -9.54 -8.78
N PHE A 60 13.42 -9.87 -8.37
CA PHE A 60 14.52 -8.92 -8.43
C PHE A 60 14.96 -8.71 -9.87
N TYR A 61 14.94 -7.45 -10.33
CA TYR A 61 15.44 -7.05 -11.63
C TYR A 61 16.76 -6.31 -11.49
N THR A 62 17.66 -6.60 -12.41
CA THR A 62 18.86 -5.78 -12.64
C THR A 62 18.47 -4.48 -13.36
N GLY A 63 19.29 -3.43 -13.24
CA GLY A 63 19.03 -2.15 -13.91
C GLY A 63 18.91 -2.28 -15.44
N SER A 64 19.63 -3.23 -16.04
CA SER A 64 19.52 -3.57 -17.46
C SER A 64 18.17 -4.18 -17.81
N GLU A 65 17.66 -5.11 -16.99
CA GLU A 65 16.35 -5.73 -17.21
C GLU A 65 15.21 -4.70 -17.08
N VAL A 66 15.32 -3.77 -16.12
CA VAL A 66 14.36 -2.67 -15.98
C VAL A 66 14.35 -1.79 -17.23
N THR A 67 15.52 -1.46 -17.76
CA THR A 67 15.64 -0.60 -18.95
C THR A 67 15.09 -1.29 -20.20
N ALA A 68 15.36 -2.60 -20.36
CA ALA A 68 14.91 -3.39 -21.49
C ALA A 68 13.39 -3.64 -21.49
N ASN A 69 12.79 -3.83 -20.31
CA ASN A 69 11.36 -4.15 -20.16
C ASN A 69 10.49 -2.92 -19.89
N ARG A 70 11.05 -1.71 -19.83
CA ARG A 70 10.29 -0.49 -19.62
C ARG A 70 9.30 -0.33 -20.79
N PRO A 71 7.98 -0.28 -20.53
CA PRO A 71 7.00 0.01 -21.57
C PRO A 71 7.35 1.34 -22.23
N ALA A 72 7.22 1.43 -23.55
CA ALA A 72 7.19 2.73 -24.19
C ALA A 72 6.05 3.52 -23.51
N GLY A 73 6.41 4.66 -22.89
CA GLY A 73 5.46 5.42 -22.09
C GLY A 73 4.19 5.72 -22.89
N LEU A 74 3.06 5.87 -22.20
CA LEU A 74 1.84 6.35 -22.83
C LEU A 74 2.16 7.64 -23.58
N LYS A 75 1.64 7.78 -24.80
CA LYS A 75 1.62 9.06 -25.49
C LYS A 75 0.73 10.00 -24.70
N ALA A 76 1.30 10.64 -23.69
CA ALA A 76 0.57 11.54 -22.80
C ALA A 76 -0.14 12.64 -23.60
N GLU A 77 0.43 13.02 -24.75
CA GLU A 77 -0.20 13.88 -25.74
C GLU A 77 -1.55 13.38 -26.28
N GLU A 78 -1.73 12.08 -26.55
CA GLU A 78 -2.99 11.50 -27.02
C GLU A 78 -4.04 11.51 -25.90
N VAL A 79 -3.67 11.10 -24.69
CA VAL A 79 -4.55 11.11 -23.51
C VAL A 79 -4.99 12.54 -23.14
N VAL A 80 -4.07 13.50 -23.15
CA VAL A 80 -4.37 14.91 -22.86
C VAL A 80 -5.27 15.52 -23.94
N ARG A 81 -5.09 15.14 -25.21
CA ARG A 81 -5.93 15.60 -26.33
C ARG A 81 -7.36 15.07 -26.17
N GLU A 82 -7.52 13.79 -25.88
CA GLU A 82 -8.82 13.17 -25.65
C GLU A 82 -9.61 13.88 -24.54
N ILE A 83 -8.97 14.13 -23.39
CA ILE A 83 -9.59 14.85 -22.26
C ILE A 83 -10.00 16.28 -22.65
N ARG A 84 -9.17 16.99 -23.44
CA ARG A 84 -9.48 18.35 -23.91
C ARG A 84 -10.64 18.37 -24.89
N ASP A 85 -10.68 17.40 -25.80
CA ASP A 85 -11.72 17.30 -26.82
C ASP A 85 -13.07 16.92 -26.21
N GLU A 86 -13.09 16.01 -25.23
CA GLU A 86 -14.30 15.72 -24.44
C GLU A 86 -14.80 16.95 -23.70
N ARG A 87 -13.92 17.67 -23.00
CA ARG A 87 -14.28 18.91 -22.30
C ARG A 87 -14.88 19.95 -23.26
N THR A 88 -14.36 20.03 -24.48
CA THR A 88 -14.85 20.95 -25.51
C THR A 88 -16.24 20.56 -26.01
N LYS A 89 -16.51 19.26 -26.21
CA LYS A 89 -17.84 18.74 -26.58
C LYS A 89 -18.89 18.97 -25.51
N HIS A 90 -18.51 18.98 -24.23
CA HIS A 90 -19.42 19.28 -23.13
C HIS A 90 -19.72 20.79 -23.00
N LEU A 91 -18.78 21.66 -23.36
CA LEU A 91 -18.99 23.11 -23.37
C LEU A 91 -19.79 23.60 -24.59
N SER A 92 -19.72 22.90 -25.73
CA SER A 92 -20.46 23.28 -26.95
C SER A 92 -21.92 22.83 -26.99
N ARG A 93 -22.41 22.14 -25.94
CA ARG A 93 -23.80 21.70 -25.78
C ARG A 93 -24.68 22.70 -25.02
N HIS A 94 -24.19 23.90 -24.73
CA HIS A 94 -24.93 25.01 -24.15
C HIS A 94 -25.02 26.19 -25.13
#